data_AF-A0A9E2QP16-F1
#
_entry.id   AF-A0A9E2QP16-F1
#
_cell.length_a   1.000
_cell.length_b   1.000
_cell.length_c   1.000
_cell.angle_alpha   90.00
_cell.angle_beta   90.00
_cell.angle_gamma   90.00
#
_symmetry.space_group_name_H-M   'P 1'
#
loop_
_entity.id
_entity.type
_entity.pdbx_description
1 polymer ?
#
loop_
_entity_poly.entity_id
_entity_poly.type
_entity_poly.pdbx_seq_one_letter_code
_entity_poly.pdbx_strand_id
1 'polypeptide(L)'
;MSKNSFVMGTLLGLFFPMVAFALIYIFWFYDTMAPGDYLNYLWIRSATFAGVISISLIINLPVFYFNIWSHRYETARGVIFSTMLCGGFIIYLKLIR
;
A
#
# COMPACT_ATOMS: atom_id res chain seq x y z
N MET A 1 -6.43 -5.24 -26.14
CA MET A 1 -7.06 -4.98 -24.82
C MET A 1 -6.46 -3.70 -24.26
N SER A 2 -7.21 -2.59 -24.31
CA SER A 2 -6.77 -1.29 -23.80
C SER A 2 -6.30 -1.43 -22.35
N LYS A 3 -4.98 -1.32 -22.10
CA LYS A 3 -4.37 -1.41 -20.76
C LYS A 3 -4.56 -0.12 -19.93
N ASN A 4 -5.53 0.73 -20.31
CA ASN A 4 -5.87 1.97 -19.63
C ASN A 4 -7.23 1.81 -18.96
N SER A 5 -7.23 1.26 -17.74
CA SER A 5 -8.44 0.96 -16.98
C SER A 5 -8.26 1.44 -15.55
N PHE A 6 -9.23 2.20 -15.07
CA PHE A 6 -9.29 2.65 -13.69
C PHE A 6 -9.19 1.48 -12.70
N VAL A 7 -9.98 0.42 -12.93
CA VAL A 7 -9.99 -0.79 -12.09
C VAL A 7 -8.62 -1.45 -12.04
N MET A 8 -7.94 -1.56 -13.19
CA MET A 8 -6.58 -2.09 -13.25
C MET A 8 -5.63 -1.23 -12.41
N GLY A 9 -5.73 0.09 -12.51
CA GLY A 9 -4.94 1.02 -11.70
C GLY A 9 -5.14 0.86 -10.21
N THR A 10 -6.41 0.74 -9.78
CA THR A 10 -6.75 0.54 -8.36
C THR A 10 -6.21 -0.79 -7.83
N LEU A 11 -6.31 -1.87 -8.61
CA LEU A 11 -5.74 -3.16 -8.23
C LEU A 11 -4.21 -3.09 -8.10
N LEU A 12 -3.53 -2.48 -9.07
CA LEU A 12 -2.07 -2.31 -9.00
C LEU A 12 -1.67 -1.46 -7.79
N GLY A 13 -2.36 -0.35 -7.55
CA GLY A 13 -2.07 0.55 -6.44
C GLY A 13 -2.45 0.00 -5.06
N LEU A 14 -3.14 -1.14 -4.96
CA LEU A 14 -3.30 -1.89 -3.71
C LEU A 14 -2.28 -3.04 -3.62
N PHE A 15 -2.01 -3.70 -4.75
CA PHE A 15 -1.11 -4.84 -4.82
C PHE A 15 0.33 -4.46 -4.47
N PHE A 16 0.89 -3.41 -5.06
CA PHE A 16 2.29 -3.04 -4.81
C PHE A 16 2.56 -2.68 -3.33
N PRO A 17 1.71 -1.89 -2.63
CA PRO A 17 1.89 -1.65 -1.20
C PRO A 17 1.76 -2.92 -0.36
N MET A 18 0.87 -3.85 -0.71
CA MET A 18 0.79 -5.15 -0.02
C MET A 18 2.06 -5.96 -0.18
N VAL A 19 2.65 -5.97 -1.38
CA VAL A 19 3.95 -6.61 -1.62
C VAL A 19 5.04 -5.91 -0.80
N ALA A 20 5.09 -4.58 -0.78
CA ALA A 20 6.06 -3.83 0.02
C ALA A 20 5.91 -4.12 1.52
N PHE A 21 4.69 -4.20 2.04
CA PHE A 21 4.40 -4.59 3.42
C PHE A 21 4.92 -6.00 3.72
N ALA A 22 4.66 -6.97 2.84
CA ALA A 22 5.15 -8.34 3.00
C ALA A 22 6.68 -8.41 2.95
N LEU A 23 7.32 -7.63 2.07
CA LEU A 23 8.78 -7.55 2.00
C LEU A 23 9.38 -6.94 3.28
N ILE A 24 8.75 -5.92 3.87
CA ILE A 24 9.18 -5.37 5.17
C ILE A 24 9.16 -6.48 6.23
N TYR A 25 8.09 -7.26 6.30
CA TYR A 25 8.03 -8.40 7.22
C TYR A 25 9.14 -9.42 6.93
N ILE A 26 9.29 -9.87 5.67
CA ILE A 26 10.25 -10.91 5.29
C ILE A 26 11.69 -10.49 5.62
N PHE A 27 12.07 -9.27 5.29
CA PHE A 27 13.46 -8.83 5.44
C PHE A 27 13.83 -8.40 6.86
N TRP A 28 12.86 -7.95 7.67
CA TRP A 28 13.17 -7.31 8.97
C TRP A 28 12.62 -8.07 10.18
N PHE A 29 11.59 -8.90 10.00
CA PHE A 29 10.84 -9.49 11.12
C PHE A 29 10.65 -11.01 11.03
N TYR A 30 10.95 -11.62 9.89
CA TYR A 30 10.76 -13.06 9.65
C TYR A 30 11.45 -13.95 10.69
N ASP A 31 12.69 -13.62 11.09
CA ASP A 31 13.44 -14.40 12.08
C ASP A 31 13.04 -14.10 13.53
N THR A 32 12.21 -13.07 13.76
CA THR A 32 11.88 -12.59 15.11
C THR A 32 10.50 -13.01 15.60
N MET A 33 9.51 -13.11 14.71
CA MET A 33 8.14 -13.41 15.09
C MET A 33 7.38 -14.02 13.91
N ALA A 34 6.40 -14.87 14.20
CA ALA A 34 5.57 -15.47 13.17
C ALA A 34 4.68 -14.39 12.49
N PRO A 35 4.16 -14.63 11.28
CA PRO A 35 3.37 -13.62 10.56
C PRO A 35 2.12 -13.19 11.33
N GLY A 36 1.48 -14.12 12.04
CA GLY A 36 0.32 -13.83 12.88
C GLY A 36 0.66 -12.93 14.07
N ASP A 37 1.81 -13.17 14.71
CA ASP A 37 2.29 -12.36 15.83
C ASP A 37 2.70 -10.96 15.38
N TYR A 38 3.30 -10.83 14.19
CA TYR A 38 3.60 -9.54 13.58
C TYR A 38 2.32 -8.72 13.32
N LEU A 39 1.29 -9.35 12.74
CA LEU A 39 0.01 -8.68 12.53
C LEU A 39 -0.65 -8.27 13.85
N ASN A 40 -0.62 -9.13 14.87
CA ASN A 40 -1.12 -8.79 16.20
C ASN A 40 -0.32 -7.63 16.83
N TYR A 41 1.01 -7.66 16.72
CA TYR A 41 1.89 -6.59 17.21
C TYR A 41 1.55 -5.24 16.57
N LEU A 42 1.38 -5.21 15.24
CA LEU A 42 0.97 -4.00 14.53
C LEU A 42 -0.45 -3.57 14.91
N TRP A 43 -1.38 -4.52 15.05
CA TRP A 43 -2.76 -4.22 15.44
C TRP A 43 -2.86 -3.57 16.82
N ILE A 44 -2.02 -4.01 17.77
CA ILE A 44 -1.94 -3.43 19.11
C ILE A 44 -1.27 -2.04 19.06
N ARG A 45 -0.25 -1.86 18.22
CA ARG A 45 0.47 -0.58 18.05
C ARG A 45 0.01 0.17 16.81
N SER A 46 -1.18 0.76 16.89
CA SER A 46 -1.84 1.43 15.77
C SER A 46 -0.98 2.49 15.07
N ALA A 47 -0.20 3.27 15.83
CA ALA A 47 0.76 4.23 15.30
C ALA A 47 1.89 3.58 14.47
N THR A 48 2.42 2.44 14.92
CA THR A 48 3.43 1.67 14.17
C THR A 48 2.81 1.09 12.92
N PHE A 49 1.60 0.55 12.99
CA PHE A 49 0.90 0.00 11.82
C PHE A 49 0.66 1.07 10.76
N ALA A 50 0.14 2.23 11.16
CA ALA A 50 -0.03 3.39 10.29
C ALA A 50 1.30 3.81 9.62
N GLY A 51 2.40 3.78 10.38
CA GLY A 51 3.74 4.05 9.86
C GLY A 51 4.20 3.04 8.80
N VAL A 52 4.05 1.74 9.05
CA VAL A 52 4.41 0.69 8.09
C VAL A 52 3.61 0.82 6.81
N ILE A 53 2.29 1.01 6.89
CA ILE A 53 1.44 1.21 5.69
C ILE A 53 1.87 2.47 4.92
N SER A 54 2.21 3.55 5.62
CA SER A 54 2.67 4.80 4.98
C SER A 54 3.96 4.59 4.19
N ILE A 55 4.93 3.85 4.75
CA ILE A 55 6.18 3.49 4.05
C ILE A 55 5.87 2.58 2.87
N SER A 56 4.98 1.59 3.04
CA SER A 56 4.56 0.71 1.95
C SER A 56 3.91 1.47 0.80
N LEU A 57 3.17 2.56 1.06
CA LEU A 57 2.53 3.36 0.00
C LEU A 57 3.51 4.13 -0.88
N ILE A 58 4.76 4.35 -0.44
CA ILE A 58 5.77 5.03 -1.26
C ILE A 58 5.98 4.29 -2.59
N ILE A 59 5.80 2.97 -2.62
CA ILE A 59 5.93 2.15 -3.83
C ILE A 59 4.88 2.50 -4.91
N ASN A 60 3.77 3.16 -4.56
CA ASN A 60 2.78 3.59 -5.54
C ASN A 60 3.28 4.76 -6.40
N LEU A 61 4.25 5.55 -5.93
CA LEU A 61 4.81 6.66 -6.70
C LEU A 61 5.44 6.20 -8.02
N PRO A 62 6.40 5.25 -8.05
CA PRO A 62 6.96 4.78 -9.31
C PRO A 62 5.92 4.14 -10.22
N VAL A 63 4.93 3.41 -9.67
CA VAL A 63 3.82 2.83 -10.44
C VAL A 63 2.96 3.93 -11.07
N PHE A 64 2.67 4.99 -10.32
CA PHE A 64 1.93 6.15 -10.80
C PHE A 64 2.68 6.88 -11.92
N TYR A 65 3.95 7.24 -11.71
CA TYR A 65 4.77 7.94 -12.71
C TYR A 65 4.93 7.13 -13.99
N PHE A 66 5.14 5.81 -13.89
CA PHE A 66 5.24 4.93 -15.05
C PHE A 66 3.97 4.95 -15.91
N ASN A 67 2.79 4.95 -15.28
CA ASN A 67 1.52 5.02 -15.99
C ASN A 67 1.29 6.40 -16.64
N ILE A 68 1.70 7.50 -15.99
CA ILE A 68 1.67 8.84 -16.59
C ILE A 68 2.55 8.91 -17.83
N TRP A 69 3.80 8.46 -17.76
CA TRP A 69 4.72 8.45 -18.91
C TRP A 69 4.22 7.56 -20.04
N SER A 70 3.54 6.46 -19.70
CA SER A 70 2.92 5.57 -20.69
C SER A 70 1.59 6.08 -21.25
N HIS A 71 1.19 7.33 -20.95
CA HIS A 71 -0.09 7.93 -21.36
C HIS A 71 -1.33 7.13 -20.90
N ARG A 72 -1.21 6.39 -19.78
CA ARG A 72 -2.29 5.57 -19.18
C ARG A 72 -2.95 6.31 -18.01
N TYR A 73 -3.62 7.42 -18.32
CA TYR A 73 -4.17 8.32 -17.31
C TYR A 73 -5.29 7.70 -16.46
N GLU A 74 -6.10 6.79 -16.99
CA GLU A 74 -7.15 6.11 -16.21
C GLU A 74 -6.55 5.14 -15.20
N THR A 75 -5.52 4.38 -15.63
CA THR A 75 -4.76 3.53 -14.71
C THR A 75 -4.06 4.37 -13.63
N ALA A 76 -3.46 5.51 -14.00
CA ALA A 76 -2.83 6.42 -13.03
C ALA A 76 -3.83 6.98 -12.01
N ARG A 77 -5.04 7.34 -12.43
CA ARG A 77 -6.15 7.74 -11.54
C ARG A 77 -6.54 6.62 -10.58
N GLY A 78 -6.59 5.38 -11.06
CA GLY A 78 -6.85 4.21 -10.22
C GLY A 78 -5.81 4.02 -9.10
N VAL A 79 -4.52 4.24 -9.40
CA VAL A 79 -3.43 4.16 -8.42
C VAL A 79 -3.52 5.28 -7.37
N ILE A 80 -3.88 6.50 -7.78
CA ILE A 80 -4.14 7.59 -6.83
C ILE A 80 -5.33 7.23 -5.93
N PHE A 81 -6.41 6.71 -6.51
CA PHE A 81 -7.59 6.34 -5.75
C PHE A 81 -7.30 5.28 -4.67
N SER A 82 -6.55 4.23 -4.99
CA SER A 82 -6.14 3.24 -3.98
C SER A 82 -5.24 3.85 -2.90
N THR A 83 -4.35 4.78 -3.28
CA THR A 83 -3.50 5.51 -2.33
C THR A 83 -4.35 6.36 -1.37
N MET A 84 -5.40 7.01 -1.87
CA MET A 84 -6.36 7.74 -1.04
C MET A 84 -7.12 6.81 -0.08
N LEU A 85 -7.55 5.64 -0.54
CA LEU A 85 -8.20 4.64 0.33
C LEU A 85 -7.26 4.20 1.46
N CYS A 86 -6.02 3.86 1.15
CA CYS A 86 -5.03 3.51 2.17
C CYS A 86 -4.70 4.69 3.09
N GLY A 87 -4.65 5.92 2.57
CA GLY A 87 -4.52 7.14 3.38
C GLY A 87 -5.68 7.31 4.37
N GLY A 88 -6.93 7.09 3.93
CA GLY A 88 -8.10 7.06 4.80
C GLY A 88 -7.99 5.99 5.89
N PHE A 89 -7.46 4.80 5.54
CA PHE A 89 -7.22 3.74 6.51
C PHE A 89 -6.12 4.10 7.53
N ILE A 90 -5.05 4.77 7.11
CA ILE A 90 -4.01 5.30 8.01
C ILE A 90 -4.61 6.32 8.99
N ILE A 91 -5.45 7.22 8.51
CA ILE A 91 -6.17 8.20 9.34
C ILE A 91 -7.04 7.48 10.36
N TYR A 92 -7.80 6.47 9.93
CA TYR A 92 -8.60 5.63 10.83
C TYR A 92 -7.74 5.00 11.94
N LEU A 93 -6.61 4.38 11.57
CA LEU A 93 -5.70 3.76 12.53
C LEU A 93 -5.08 4.77 13.51
N LYS A 94 -4.90 6.03 13.13
CA LYS A 94 -4.20 7.01 13.95
C LYS A 94 -5.12 7.87 14.83
N LEU A 95 -6.33 8.16 14.35
CA LEU A 95 -7.26 9.06 15.05
C LEU A 95 -8.37 8.34 15.79
N ILE A 96 -8.85 7.21 15.26
CA ILE A 96 -10.03 6.53 15.80
C ILE A 96 -9.63 5.39 16.73
N ARG A 97 -8.44 4.82 16.54
CA ARG A 97 -7.91 3.69 17.32
C ARG A 97 -6.65 4.07 18.10
#